data_AF-A0A7V8BWF8-F1
#
_entry.id   AF-A0A7V8BWF8-F1
#
_cell.length_a   1.000
_cell.length_b   1.000
_cell.length_c   1.000
_cell.angle_alpha   90.00
_cell.angle_beta   90.00
_cell.angle_gamma   90.00
#
_symmetry.space_group_name_H-M   'P 1'
#
loop_
_entity.id
_entity.type
_entity.pdbx_description
1 polymer ?
#
loop_
_entity_poly.entity_id
_entity_poly.type
_entity_poly.pdbx_seq_one_letter_code
_entity_poly.pdbx_strand_id
1 'polypeptide(L)'
;MSDEQKPTTEHEETGLHIPIWVALAALAVALILAGIIMSNVLGTLVDLVFPEAVDVPLPSGAVEIDHIEDSKTADEEWLYGVDEDACRVSWFYQEAGASCNFMPTMCDVGEDNIPYLIMDEPAAMVARCTGEKPAEVSGYSYEVLVSTGSADYQTYFRVYVYKER
;
A
#
# COMPACT_ATOMS: atom_id res chain seq x y z
N MET A 1 18.83 -79.83 49.59
CA MET A 1 19.85 -79.08 48.82
C MET A 1 19.39 -79.18 47.38
N SER A 2 18.27 -78.56 47.01
CA SER A 2 18.09 -77.11 46.81
C SER A 2 19.13 -76.60 45.84
N ASP A 3 18.74 -76.49 44.56
CA ASP A 3 18.82 -75.20 43.91
C ASP A 3 17.70 -75.05 42.89
N GLU A 4 17.17 -73.84 42.91
CA GLU A 4 15.84 -73.41 42.54
C GLU A 4 15.92 -72.76 41.17
N GLN A 5 15.30 -73.38 40.15
CA GLN A 5 15.29 -72.83 38.81
C GLN A 5 14.23 -71.73 38.72
N LYS A 6 14.67 -70.49 38.98
CA LYS A 6 13.90 -69.26 38.84
C LYS A 6 13.49 -69.06 37.37
N PRO A 7 12.20 -68.90 37.04
CA PRO A 7 11.80 -68.59 35.68
C PRO A 7 12.26 -67.17 35.32
N THR A 8 12.96 -67.05 34.21
CA THR A 8 13.29 -65.79 33.56
C THR A 8 12.01 -65.12 33.11
N THR A 9 11.69 -63.99 33.73
CA THR A 9 10.70 -63.02 33.28
C THR A 9 11.10 -62.53 31.89
N GLU A 10 10.39 -62.98 30.87
CA GLU A 10 10.39 -62.37 29.55
C GLU A 10 9.79 -60.97 29.71
N HIS A 11 10.62 -59.94 29.50
CA HIS A 11 10.15 -58.58 29.33
C HIS A 11 9.47 -58.51 27.97
N GLU A 12 8.14 -58.60 27.97
CA GLU A 12 7.30 -58.24 26.84
C GLU A 12 7.49 -56.74 26.61
N GLU A 13 8.40 -56.38 25.69
CA GLU A 13 8.40 -55.06 25.08
C GLU A 13 7.08 -54.92 24.32
N THR A 14 6.06 -54.39 25.00
CA THR A 14 4.84 -53.92 24.37
C THR A 14 5.21 -52.76 23.45
N GLY A 15 5.65 -53.09 22.24
CA GLY A 15 5.81 -52.14 21.16
C GLY A 15 4.48 -51.44 20.97
N LEU A 16 4.46 -50.13 21.22
CA LEU A 16 3.28 -49.31 21.01
C LEU A 16 2.97 -49.33 19.51
N HIS A 17 2.12 -50.26 19.09
CA HIS A 17 1.67 -50.39 17.70
C HIS A 17 0.75 -49.21 17.39
N ILE A 18 1.35 -48.10 16.97
CA ILE A 18 0.60 -46.95 16.48
C ILE A 18 -0.14 -47.42 15.22
N PRO A 19 -1.48 -47.42 15.24
CA PRO A 19 -2.23 -47.92 14.11
C PRO A 19 -2.06 -46.93 12.93
N ILE A 20 -1.88 -47.47 11.72
CA ILE A 20 -1.49 -46.70 10.52
C ILE A 20 -2.42 -45.51 10.23
N TRP A 21 -3.73 -45.64 10.51
CA TRP A 21 -4.70 -44.55 10.38
C TRP A 21 -4.40 -43.32 11.24
N VAL A 22 -3.82 -43.49 12.43
CA VAL A 22 -3.45 -42.39 13.34
C VAL A 22 -2.20 -41.68 12.79
N ALA A 23 -1.25 -42.43 12.25
CA ALA A 23 -0.09 -41.85 11.58
C ALA A 23 -0.50 -41.04 10.33
N LEU A 24 -1.44 -41.55 9.53
CA LEU A 24 -2.00 -40.82 8.38
C LEU A 24 -2.76 -39.56 8.80
N ALA A 25 -3.57 -39.62 9.86
CA ALA A 25 -4.30 -38.47 10.37
C ALA A 25 -3.33 -37.39 10.91
N ALA A 26 -2.30 -37.80 11.65
CA ALA A 26 -1.27 -36.88 12.15
C ALA A 26 -0.51 -36.21 11.00
N LEU A 27 -0.14 -36.97 9.96
CA LEU A 27 0.50 -36.43 8.76
C LEU A 27 -0.41 -35.42 8.03
N ALA A 28 -1.70 -35.73 7.88
CA ALA A 28 -2.66 -34.84 7.25
C ALA A 28 -2.82 -33.52 8.03
N VAL A 29 -2.93 -33.59 9.36
CA VAL A 29 -2.99 -32.40 10.22
C VAL A 29 -1.70 -31.59 10.13
N ALA A 30 -0.53 -32.25 10.15
CA ALA A 30 0.75 -31.59 9.99
C ALA A 30 0.87 -30.86 8.64
N LEU A 31 0.39 -31.47 7.55
CA LEU A 31 0.36 -30.85 6.22
C LEU A 31 -0.58 -29.64 6.15
N ILE A 32 -1.76 -29.71 6.77
CA ILE A 32 -2.69 -28.58 6.84
C ILE A 32 -2.05 -27.42 7.62
N LEU A 33 -1.47 -27.70 8.79
CA LEU A 33 -0.77 -26.69 9.59
C LEU A 33 0.41 -26.09 8.83
N ALA A 34 1.21 -26.91 8.14
CA ALA A 34 2.31 -26.43 7.31
C ALA A 34 1.80 -25.53 6.17
N GLY A 35 0.68 -25.86 5.55
CA GLY A 35 0.03 -25.04 4.52
C GLY A 35 -0.42 -23.67 5.05
N ILE A 36 -1.06 -23.65 6.24
CA ILE A 36 -1.49 -22.41 6.89
C ILE A 36 -0.28 -21.55 7.28
N ILE A 37 0.77 -22.15 7.81
CA ILE A 37 2.01 -21.41 8.15
C ILE A 37 2.64 -20.85 6.87
N MET A 38 2.74 -21.67 5.82
CA MET A 38 3.26 -21.22 4.53
C MET A 38 2.43 -20.09 3.95
N SER A 39 1.09 -20.11 4.00
CA SER A 39 0.28 -19.03 3.44
C SER A 39 0.50 -17.70 4.15
N ASN A 40 0.71 -17.71 5.47
CA ASN A 40 1.05 -16.50 6.23
C ASN A 40 2.45 -15.99 5.86
N VAL A 41 3.44 -16.88 5.74
CA VAL A 41 4.83 -16.50 5.42
C VAL A 41 4.98 -16.06 3.96
N LEU A 42 4.27 -16.69 3.03
CA LEU A 42 4.26 -16.33 1.61
C LEU A 42 3.63 -14.96 1.39
N GLY A 43 2.56 -14.60 2.12
CA GLY A 43 2.00 -13.25 2.06
C GLY A 43 3.03 -12.19 2.44
N THR A 44 3.67 -12.35 3.60
CA THR A 44 4.72 -11.41 4.06
C THR A 44 5.95 -11.38 3.14
N LEU A 45 6.36 -12.53 2.57
CA LEU A 45 7.47 -12.56 1.61
C LEU A 45 7.12 -11.88 0.29
N VAL A 46 5.85 -11.99 -0.16
CA VAL A 46 5.39 -11.31 -1.37
C VAL A 46 5.39 -9.80 -1.16
N ASP A 47 4.90 -9.30 -0.03
CA ASP A 47 4.93 -7.85 0.27
C ASP A 47 6.36 -7.30 0.38
N LEU A 48 7.32 -8.13 0.82
CA LEU A 48 8.73 -7.74 0.90
C LEU A 48 9.41 -7.73 -0.47
N VAL A 49 9.03 -8.63 -1.38
CA VAL A 49 9.65 -8.77 -2.72
C VAL A 49 8.95 -7.89 -3.74
N PHE A 50 7.67 -7.64 -3.57
CA PHE A 50 6.81 -6.80 -4.39
C PHE A 50 6.09 -5.84 -3.45
N PRO A 51 6.74 -4.76 -2.99
CA PRO A 51 6.02 -3.71 -2.26
C PRO A 51 4.84 -3.30 -3.12
N GLU A 52 3.62 -3.39 -2.58
CA GLU A 52 2.42 -2.98 -3.31
C GLU A 52 2.69 -1.61 -3.93
N ALA A 53 2.54 -1.52 -5.25
CA ALA A 53 2.72 -0.26 -5.95
C ALA A 53 1.81 0.78 -5.29
N VAL A 54 2.37 1.94 -4.98
CA VAL A 54 1.62 3.02 -4.34
C VAL A 54 0.51 3.46 -5.29
N ASP A 55 -0.73 3.17 -4.94
CA ASP A 55 -1.91 3.42 -5.77
C ASP A 55 -2.55 4.77 -5.43
N VAL A 56 -1.82 5.87 -5.63
CA VAL A 56 -2.39 7.22 -5.49
C VAL A 56 -3.33 7.45 -6.68
N PRO A 57 -4.60 7.85 -6.45
CA PRO A 57 -5.53 8.09 -7.55
C PRO A 57 -5.03 9.24 -8.43
N LEU A 58 -5.12 9.07 -9.75
CA LEU A 58 -4.73 10.09 -10.73
C LEU A 58 -5.93 10.51 -11.58
N PRO A 59 -6.09 11.81 -11.89
CA PRO A 59 -7.14 12.27 -12.79
C PRO A 59 -6.91 11.73 -14.21
N SER A 60 -7.99 11.64 -14.99
CA SER A 60 -7.91 11.14 -16.36
C SER A 60 -7.01 12.02 -17.22
N GLY A 61 -6.10 11.41 -17.96
CA GLY A 61 -5.19 12.16 -18.82
C GLY A 61 -4.03 12.85 -18.08
N ALA A 62 -3.81 12.54 -16.80
CA ALA A 62 -2.57 12.88 -16.13
C ALA A 62 -1.37 12.24 -16.86
N VAL A 63 -0.35 13.06 -17.14
CA VAL A 63 0.90 12.65 -17.76
C VAL A 63 2.03 12.87 -16.78
N GLU A 64 2.83 11.82 -16.55
CA GLU A 64 4.04 11.91 -15.74
C GLU A 64 5.08 12.76 -16.47
N ILE A 65 5.59 13.78 -15.76
CA ILE A 65 6.64 14.68 -16.26
C ILE A 65 7.98 14.32 -15.63
N ASP A 66 7.96 14.02 -14.33
CA ASP A 66 9.16 13.68 -13.57
C ASP A 66 8.83 12.75 -12.40
N HIS A 67 9.80 11.94 -12.00
CA HIS A 67 9.70 11.02 -10.87
C HIS A 67 11.06 10.91 -10.18
N ILE A 68 11.06 11.16 -8.87
CA ILE A 68 12.22 11.14 -8.00
C ILE A 68 11.98 10.14 -6.87
N GLU A 69 12.78 9.07 -6.87
CA GLU A 69 12.91 8.15 -5.74
C GLU A 69 13.81 8.77 -4.66
N ASP A 70 13.46 8.59 -3.38
CA ASP A 70 14.20 9.10 -2.21
C ASP A 70 14.43 10.63 -2.27
N SER A 71 13.32 11.37 -2.41
CA SER A 71 13.36 12.82 -2.36
C SER A 71 13.78 13.30 -0.96
N LYS A 72 14.20 14.57 -0.84
CA LYS A 72 14.58 15.14 0.47
C LYS A 72 13.44 15.18 1.49
N THR A 73 12.20 15.09 1.02
CA THR A 73 11.00 15.38 1.81
C THR A 73 10.02 14.22 1.85
N ALA A 74 10.15 13.20 1.00
CA ALA A 74 9.22 12.08 0.84
C ALA A 74 9.96 10.86 0.27
N ASP A 75 9.47 9.64 0.51
CA ASP A 75 10.08 8.43 -0.03
C ASP A 75 10.03 8.42 -1.57
N GLU A 76 8.94 8.94 -2.16
CA GLU A 76 8.79 9.12 -3.60
C GLU A 76 8.09 10.46 -3.91
N GLU A 77 8.56 11.14 -4.96
CA GLU A 77 7.98 12.38 -5.47
C GLU A 77 7.71 12.25 -6.98
N TRP A 78 6.47 12.50 -7.39
CA TRP A 78 6.09 12.59 -8.80
C TRP A 78 5.63 13.99 -9.15
N LEU A 79 5.92 14.41 -10.37
CA LEU A 79 5.35 15.59 -11.01
C LEU A 79 4.48 15.16 -12.19
N TYR A 80 3.23 15.56 -12.17
CA TYR A 80 2.27 15.31 -13.24
C TYR A 80 1.78 16.62 -13.86
N GLY A 81 1.41 16.54 -15.14
CA GLY A 81 0.67 17.56 -15.87
C GLY A 81 -0.67 17.01 -16.35
N VAL A 82 -1.70 17.85 -16.40
CA VAL A 82 -3.02 17.48 -16.93
C VAL A 82 -3.72 18.68 -17.57
N ASP A 83 -4.46 18.42 -18.65
CA ASP A 83 -5.31 19.40 -19.35
C ASP A 83 -6.70 19.54 -18.70
N GLU A 84 -6.71 19.61 -17.36
CA GLU A 84 -7.89 19.87 -16.55
C GLU A 84 -7.63 21.10 -15.66
N ASP A 85 -8.69 21.79 -15.27
CA ASP A 85 -8.60 22.92 -14.33
C ASP A 85 -8.10 22.47 -12.94
N ALA A 86 -7.28 23.31 -12.30
CA ALA A 86 -6.63 22.98 -11.04
C ALA A 86 -7.62 22.77 -9.89
N CYS A 87 -8.75 23.47 -9.89
CA CYS A 87 -9.81 23.21 -8.93
C CYS A 87 -10.49 21.87 -9.23
N ARG A 88 -10.74 21.52 -10.50
CA ARG A 88 -11.26 20.18 -10.86
C ARG A 88 -10.36 19.05 -10.39
N VAL A 89 -9.04 19.19 -10.58
CA VAL A 89 -8.06 18.23 -10.07
C VAL A 89 -8.11 18.14 -8.54
N SER A 90 -8.24 19.28 -7.86
CA SER A 90 -8.36 19.32 -6.41
C SER A 90 -9.64 18.64 -5.90
N TRP A 91 -10.78 18.85 -6.58
CA TRP A 91 -12.04 18.16 -6.28
C TRP A 91 -11.95 16.66 -6.55
N PHE A 92 -11.23 16.23 -7.60
CA PHE A 92 -11.00 14.81 -7.86
C PHE A 92 -10.36 14.11 -6.65
N TYR A 93 -9.32 14.69 -6.06
CA TYR A 93 -8.70 14.12 -4.85
C TYR A 93 -9.64 14.12 -3.64
N GLN A 94 -10.43 15.18 -3.47
CA GLN A 94 -11.43 15.23 -2.41
C GLN A 94 -12.52 14.16 -2.59
N GLU A 95 -13.00 13.96 -3.83
CA GLU A 95 -13.97 12.92 -4.20
C GLU A 95 -13.38 11.51 -3.99
N ALA A 96 -12.08 11.34 -4.20
CA ALA A 96 -11.34 10.10 -3.93
C ALA A 96 -11.08 9.84 -2.44
N GLY A 97 -11.50 10.74 -1.54
CA GLY A 97 -11.40 10.58 -0.09
C GLY A 97 -10.23 11.33 0.58
N ALA A 98 -9.48 12.15 -0.16
CA ALA A 98 -8.45 13.00 0.43
C ALA A 98 -9.06 14.21 1.15
N SER A 99 -8.36 14.71 2.16
CA SER A 99 -8.67 15.98 2.81
C SER A 99 -7.94 17.11 2.08
N CYS A 100 -8.68 18.01 1.43
CA CYS A 100 -8.12 19.12 0.67
C CYS A 100 -8.27 20.47 1.39
N ASN A 101 -7.16 21.19 1.53
CA ASN A 101 -7.12 22.59 1.91
C ASN A 101 -6.98 23.45 0.65
N PHE A 102 -8.06 24.11 0.26
CA PHE A 102 -8.09 25.01 -0.88
C PHE A 102 -7.59 26.39 -0.49
N MET A 103 -6.79 27.02 -1.35
CA MET A 103 -6.44 28.42 -1.17
C MET A 103 -7.71 29.29 -1.29
N PRO A 104 -7.90 30.28 -0.40
CA PRO A 104 -9.07 31.15 -0.45
C PRO A 104 -9.25 31.76 -1.83
N THR A 105 -10.49 31.86 -2.32
CA THR A 105 -10.87 32.49 -3.59
C THR A 105 -10.38 31.81 -4.88
N MET A 106 -9.52 30.78 -4.80
CA MET A 106 -9.03 30.09 -6.00
C MET A 106 -10.09 29.19 -6.64
N CYS A 107 -10.97 28.60 -5.80
CA CYS A 107 -12.02 27.68 -6.23
C CYS A 107 -13.41 28.13 -5.79
N ASP A 108 -13.61 29.44 -5.56
CA ASP A 108 -14.90 29.99 -5.15
C ASP A 108 -15.91 29.94 -6.29
N VAL A 109 -17.04 29.28 -6.01
CA VAL A 109 -18.04 28.85 -6.98
C VAL A 109 -18.82 30.05 -7.52
N GLY A 110 -18.42 30.51 -8.70
CA GLY A 110 -19.26 31.16 -9.69
C GLY A 110 -18.77 30.67 -11.04
N GLU A 111 -19.64 30.06 -11.83
CA GLU A 111 -19.37 29.37 -13.11
C GLU A 111 -18.64 30.25 -14.17
N ASP A 112 -18.36 31.51 -13.87
CA ASP A 112 -17.70 32.50 -14.74
C ASP A 112 -16.36 33.06 -14.19
N ASN A 113 -15.88 32.63 -13.01
CA ASN A 113 -14.63 33.15 -12.45
C ASN A 113 -13.44 32.22 -12.74
N ILE A 114 -12.98 32.26 -13.99
CA ILE A 114 -11.63 31.81 -14.35
C ILE A 114 -10.64 32.70 -13.58
N PRO A 115 -9.81 32.18 -12.66
CA PRO A 115 -8.74 32.98 -12.09
C PRO A 115 -7.83 33.41 -13.23
N TYR A 116 -7.61 34.71 -13.35
CA TYR A 116 -6.73 35.36 -14.31
C TYR A 116 -5.47 34.52 -14.57
N LEU A 117 -5.41 33.84 -15.71
CA LEU A 117 -4.18 33.28 -16.27
C LEU A 117 -3.30 34.46 -16.69
N ILE A 118 -2.57 35.04 -15.73
CA ILE A 118 -1.41 35.85 -16.07
C ILE A 118 -0.34 34.85 -16.48
N MET A 119 -0.22 34.63 -17.79
CA MET A 119 0.69 33.67 -18.44
C MET A 119 2.20 33.91 -18.17
N ASP A 120 2.53 34.80 -17.24
CA ASP A 120 3.90 35.21 -16.87
C ASP A 120 4.16 35.12 -15.34
N GLU A 121 3.17 34.68 -14.54
CA GLU A 121 3.37 34.50 -13.10
C GLU A 121 3.74 33.05 -12.74
N PRO A 122 4.55 32.85 -11.67
CA PRO A 122 4.89 31.51 -11.21
C PRO A 122 3.62 30.72 -10.89
N ALA A 123 3.59 29.43 -11.26
CA ALA A 123 2.49 28.52 -10.98
C ALA A 123 1.93 28.73 -9.57
N ALA A 124 0.68 29.20 -9.49
CA ALA A 124 0.04 29.53 -8.23
C ALA A 124 -0.52 28.25 -7.60
N MET A 125 -0.23 28.03 -6.32
CA MET A 125 -0.80 26.91 -5.58
C MET A 125 -2.32 27.11 -5.46
N VAL A 126 -3.09 26.05 -5.73
CA VAL A 126 -4.55 26.06 -5.70
C VAL A 126 -5.07 25.27 -4.51
N ALA A 127 -4.53 24.08 -4.26
CA ALA A 127 -4.90 23.27 -3.12
C ALA A 127 -3.76 22.36 -2.64
N ARG A 128 -3.86 21.96 -1.38
CA ARG A 128 -3.09 20.88 -0.76
C ARG A 128 -4.04 19.77 -0.37
N CYS A 129 -3.91 18.59 -0.96
CA CYS A 129 -4.73 17.44 -0.63
C CYS A 129 -3.89 16.36 0.05
N THR A 130 -4.35 15.84 1.18
CA THR A 130 -3.67 14.77 1.91
C THR A 130 -4.56 13.57 2.01
N GLY A 131 -4.04 12.38 1.69
CA GLY A 131 -4.76 11.13 1.82
C GLY A 131 -3.89 10.06 2.48
N GLU A 132 -4.55 9.00 2.93
CA GLU A 132 -3.90 7.86 3.57
C GLU A 132 -4.53 6.56 3.05
N LYS A 133 -3.69 5.56 2.81
CA LYS A 133 -4.13 4.17 2.64
C LYS A 133 -3.74 3.43 3.93
N PRO A 134 -4.71 3.15 4.82
CA PRO A 134 -4.43 2.35 5.99
C PRO A 134 -4.05 0.94 5.55
N ALA A 135 -3.10 0.32 6.25
CA ALA A 135 -2.73 -1.05 5.97
C ALA A 135 -2.69 -1.91 7.23
N GLU A 136 -2.89 -3.21 7.00
CA GLU A 136 -2.61 -4.25 8.00
C GLU A 136 -1.12 -4.62 8.01
N VAL A 137 -0.36 -4.33 6.94
CA VAL A 137 1.07 -4.70 6.78
C VAL A 137 1.94 -3.58 6.18
N SER A 138 1.52 -2.84 5.15
CA SER A 138 2.29 -1.74 4.54
C SER A 138 1.42 -0.53 4.17
N GLY A 139 1.39 0.48 5.03
CA GLY A 139 0.60 1.69 4.87
C GLY A 139 1.35 2.77 4.11
N TYR A 140 0.63 3.73 3.53
CA TYR A 140 1.25 4.96 3.07
C TYR A 140 0.31 6.13 3.25
N SER A 141 0.90 7.31 3.45
CA SER A 141 0.21 8.58 3.30
C SER A 141 0.77 9.32 2.09
N TYR A 142 -0.03 10.20 1.52
CA TYR A 142 0.37 11.00 0.39
C TYR A 142 -0.12 12.44 0.52
N GLU A 143 0.66 13.36 -0.03
CA GLU A 143 0.31 14.77 -0.17
C GLU A 143 0.36 15.14 -1.65
N VAL A 144 -0.68 15.83 -2.11
CA VAL A 144 -0.78 16.38 -3.45
C VAL A 144 -0.80 17.90 -3.37
N LEU A 145 0.18 18.53 -4.00
CA LEU A 145 0.23 19.98 -4.19
C LEU A 145 -0.26 20.29 -5.60
N VAL A 146 -1.45 20.86 -5.71
CA VAL A 146 -2.06 21.23 -7.00
C VAL A 146 -1.79 22.70 -7.25
N SER A 147 -1.26 23.01 -8.44
CA SER A 147 -0.94 24.37 -8.87
C SER A 147 -1.45 24.64 -10.28
N THR A 148 -1.69 25.91 -10.59
CA THR A 148 -2.02 26.32 -11.96
C THR A 148 -0.90 25.94 -12.91
N GLY A 149 -1.28 25.59 -14.13
CA GLY A 149 -0.37 25.14 -15.17
C GLY A 149 0.24 26.26 -16.01
N SER A 150 0.84 25.87 -17.13
CA SER A 150 1.49 26.75 -18.09
C SER A 150 1.16 26.33 -19.53
N ALA A 151 1.98 26.70 -20.52
CA ALA A 151 1.69 26.46 -21.94
C ALA A 151 1.45 24.98 -22.31
N ASP A 152 2.05 24.04 -21.57
CA ASP A 152 1.99 22.61 -21.91
C ASP A 152 0.83 21.86 -21.24
N TYR A 153 0.37 22.32 -20.06
CA TYR A 153 -0.71 21.71 -19.29
C TYR A 153 -1.45 22.79 -18.50
N GLN A 154 -2.77 22.66 -18.37
CA GLN A 154 -3.58 23.60 -17.56
C GLN A 154 -3.32 23.50 -16.06
N THR A 155 -2.87 22.35 -15.59
CA THR A 155 -2.54 22.10 -14.18
C THR A 155 -1.27 21.27 -14.05
N TYR A 156 -0.43 21.64 -13.09
CA TYR A 156 0.63 20.77 -12.59
C TYR A 156 0.30 20.36 -11.16
N PHE A 157 0.58 19.11 -10.82
CA PHE A 157 0.49 18.67 -9.44
C PHE A 157 1.66 17.78 -9.05
N ARG A 158 2.15 17.97 -7.83
CA ARG A 158 3.19 17.13 -7.23
C ARG A 158 2.57 16.18 -6.25
N VAL A 159 2.94 14.91 -6.34
CA VAL A 159 2.52 13.86 -5.42
C VAL A 159 3.73 13.45 -4.60
N TYR A 160 3.64 13.64 -3.29
CA TYR A 160 4.62 13.18 -2.31
C TYR A 160 4.06 11.96 -1.60
N VAL A 161 4.80 10.86 -1.57
CA VAL A 161 4.39 9.64 -0.89
C VAL A 161 5.33 9.33 0.27
N TYR A 162 4.72 9.00 1.39
CA TYR A 162 5.36 8.66 2.65
C TYR A 162 4.96 7.23 3.01
N LYS A 163 5.90 6.31 2.90
CA LYS A 163 5.67 4.89 3.19
C LYS A 163 5.84 4.65 4.69
N GLU A 164 4.87 4.00 5.30
CA GLU A 164 5.00 3.53 6.68
C GLU A 164 5.95 2.33 6.70
N ARG A 165 7.01 2.39 7.50
CA ARG A 165 8.01 1.32 7.64
C ARG A 165 7.71 0.42 8.83
#